data_AF-A0A1H5C806-F1
#
_entry.id   AF-A0A1H5C806-F1
#
_cell.length_a   1.000
_cell.length_b   1.000
_cell.length_c   1.000
_cell.angle_alpha   90.00
_cell.angle_beta   90.00
_cell.angle_gamma   90.00
#
_symmetry.space_group_name_H-M   'P 1'
#
loop_
_entity.id
_entity.type
_entity.pdbx_description
1 polymer ?
#
loop_
_entity_poly.entity_id
_entity_poly.type
_entity_poly.pdbx_seq_one_letter_code
_entity_poly.pdbx_strand_id
1 'polypeptide(L)'
;MSGPEEHEERPTPLLRTMVGDVLRRTRQEQGRTLADVASDAKVSMPYLSELERGRKEGSSEVLAAVCDALGLELSDLLGAVRHDLVEHRATVIRLDTVRALRRRDPVRRPSAGRGGDVLLLAA
;
A
#
# COMPACT_ATOMS: atom_id res chain seq x y z
N MET A 1 -24.17 -11.16 27.25
CA MET A 1 -22.90 -10.45 27.51
C MET A 1 -21.97 -10.78 26.36
N SER A 2 -21.88 -9.89 25.37
CA SER A 2 -20.94 -10.05 24.24
C SER A 2 -19.55 -9.65 24.73
N GLY A 3 -18.58 -10.55 24.56
CA GLY A 3 -17.17 -10.30 24.93
C GLY A 3 -16.58 -9.13 24.13
N PRO A 4 -15.49 -8.52 24.63
CA PRO A 4 -14.83 -7.45 23.90
C PRO A 4 -14.34 -8.04 22.58
N GLU A 5 -14.61 -7.36 21.47
CA GLU A 5 -14.00 -7.73 20.19
C GLU A 5 -12.49 -7.60 20.37
N GLU A 6 -11.80 -8.74 20.45
CA GLU A 6 -10.35 -8.82 20.38
C GLU A 6 -9.98 -8.34 18.98
N HIS A 7 -9.75 -7.03 18.85
CA HIS A 7 -9.02 -6.48 17.73
C HIS A 7 -7.62 -7.08 17.84
N GLU A 8 -7.39 -8.17 17.11
CA GLU A 8 -6.06 -8.75 16.93
C GLU A 8 -5.17 -7.63 16.36
N GLU A 9 -4.41 -6.97 17.24
CA GLU A 9 -3.51 -5.89 16.90
C GLU A 9 -2.51 -6.43 15.90
N ARG A 10 -2.72 -6.12 14.62
CA ARG A 10 -1.76 -6.49 13.58
C ARG A 10 -0.41 -5.91 13.99
N PRO A 11 0.63 -6.75 14.13
CA PRO A 11 1.93 -6.26 14.54
C PRO A 11 2.39 -5.18 13.55
N THR A 12 2.81 -4.04 14.10
CA THR A 12 3.29 -2.93 13.28
C THR A 12 4.45 -3.43 12.42
N PRO A 13 4.43 -3.23 11.09
CA PRO A 13 5.47 -3.75 10.22
C PRO A 13 6.82 -3.13 10.59
N LEU A 14 7.87 -3.94 10.52
CA LEU A 14 9.22 -3.52 10.83
C LEU A 14 9.79 -2.74 9.63
N LEU A 15 10.50 -1.65 9.91
CA LEU A 15 11.05 -0.77 8.87
C LEU A 15 11.93 -1.54 7.87
N ARG A 16 12.80 -2.44 8.35
CA ARG A 16 13.66 -3.28 7.49
C ARG A 16 12.88 -4.14 6.50
N THR A 17 11.68 -4.59 6.86
CA THR A 17 10.83 -5.38 5.96
C THR A 17 10.29 -4.49 4.85
N MET A 18 9.75 -3.32 5.21
CA MET A 18 9.22 -2.36 4.26
C MET A 18 10.30 -1.85 3.28
N VAL A 19 11.48 -1.51 3.81
CA VAL A 19 12.63 -1.11 2.99
C VAL A 19 13.06 -2.25 2.09
N GLY A 20 13.23 -3.46 2.63
CA GLY A 20 13.61 -4.65 1.87
C GLY A 20 12.65 -4.94 0.71
N ASP A 21 11.34 -4.82 0.94
CA ASP A 21 10.31 -5.04 -0.07
C ASP A 21 10.35 -4.01 -1.20
N VAL A 22 10.56 -2.72 -0.88
CA VAL A 22 10.74 -1.68 -1.91
C VAL A 22 11.97 -1.97 -2.76
N LEU A 23 13.14 -2.18 -2.14
CA LEU A 23 14.38 -2.48 -2.86
C LEU A 23 14.24 -3.71 -3.76
N ARG A 24 13.61 -4.77 -3.23
CA ARG A 24 13.35 -6.01 -3.93
C ARG A 24 12.41 -5.82 -5.12
N ARG A 25 11.36 -5.01 -5.00
CA ARG A 25 10.44 -4.69 -6.12
C ARG A 25 11.18 -3.89 -7.19
N THR A 26 11.88 -2.82 -6.82
CA THR A 26 12.66 -2.00 -7.76
C THR A 26 13.66 -2.84 -8.54
N ARG A 27 14.41 -3.73 -7.87
CA ARG A 27 15.34 -4.64 -8.55
C ARG A 27 14.64 -5.56 -9.56
N GLN A 28 13.51 -6.15 -9.17
CA GLN A 28 12.75 -7.06 -10.03
C GLN A 28 12.13 -6.35 -11.23
N GLU A 29 11.62 -5.14 -11.05
CA GLU A 29 11.08 -4.30 -12.12
C GLU A 29 12.16 -3.95 -13.17
N GLN A 30 13.42 -3.81 -12.73
CA GLN A 30 14.57 -3.64 -13.63
C GLN A 30 15.04 -4.95 -14.29
N GLY A 31 14.47 -6.11 -13.91
CA GLY A 31 14.90 -7.42 -14.41
C GLY A 31 16.29 -7.84 -13.94
N ARG A 32 16.84 -7.21 -12.89
CA ARG A 32 18.21 -7.45 -12.42
C ARG A 32 18.29 -8.56 -11.39
N THR A 33 19.38 -9.33 -11.42
CA THR A 33 19.62 -10.38 -10.43
C THR A 33 20.15 -9.81 -9.11
N LEU A 34 20.07 -10.59 -8.02
CA LEU A 34 20.73 -10.24 -6.76
C LEU A 34 22.24 -10.07 -6.95
N ALA A 35 22.87 -10.87 -7.82
CA ALA A 35 24.30 -10.82 -8.06
C ALA A 35 24.70 -9.49 -8.71
N ASP A 36 23.93 -9.01 -9.69
CA ASP A 36 24.20 -7.74 -10.39
C ASP A 36 24.19 -6.55 -9.41
N VAL A 37 23.13 -6.45 -8.60
CA VAL A 37 22.97 -5.33 -7.66
C VAL A 37 23.95 -5.42 -6.50
N ALA A 38 24.20 -6.62 -5.98
CA ALA A 38 25.16 -6.79 -4.89
C ALA A 38 26.58 -6.41 -5.31
N SER A 39 26.96 -6.76 -6.55
CA SER A 39 28.24 -6.35 -7.14
C SER A 39 28.37 -4.82 -7.19
N ASP A 40 27.38 -4.13 -7.76
CA ASP A 40 27.40 -2.68 -7.91
C ASP A 40 27.38 -1.95 -6.56
N ALA A 41 26.60 -2.45 -5.60
CA ALA A 41 26.51 -1.93 -4.24
C ALA A 41 27.70 -2.32 -3.35
N LYS A 42 28.66 -3.12 -3.86
CA LYS A 42 29.83 -3.62 -3.12
C LYS A 42 29.48 -4.35 -1.83
N VAL A 43 28.40 -5.12 -1.85
CA VAL A 43 27.96 -5.99 -0.75
C VAL A 43 27.93 -7.44 -1.21
N SER A 44 27.84 -8.39 -0.27
CA SER A 44 27.70 -9.79 -0.65
C SER A 44 26.26 -10.08 -1.12
N MET A 45 26.12 -10.95 -2.13
CA MET A 45 24.80 -11.40 -2.60
C MET A 45 23.95 -12.01 -1.47
N PRO A 46 24.49 -12.85 -0.56
CA PRO A 46 23.72 -13.33 0.59
C PRO A 46 23.22 -12.20 1.49
N TYR A 47 24.06 -11.19 1.75
CA TYR A 47 23.68 -10.05 2.58
C TYR A 47 22.56 -9.21 1.95
N LEU A 48 22.65 -8.89 0.65
CA LEU A 48 21.55 -8.22 -0.07
C LEU A 48 20.26 -9.06 -0.03
N SER A 49 20.39 -10.38 -0.13
CA SER A 49 19.27 -11.31 -0.01
C SER A 49 18.60 -11.26 1.38
N GLU A 50 19.37 -11.17 2.45
CA GLU A 50 18.84 -10.99 3.82
C GLU A 50 18.16 -9.63 3.99
N LEU A 51 18.75 -8.59 3.40
CA LEU A 51 18.25 -7.22 3.43
C LEU A 51 16.88 -7.13 2.73
N GLU A 52 16.77 -7.63 1.50
CA GLU A 52 15.52 -7.67 0.72
C GLU A 52 14.39 -8.46 1.37
N ARG A 53 14.71 -9.37 2.29
CA ARG A 53 13.71 -10.14 3.05
C ARG A 53 13.43 -9.55 4.43
N GLY A 54 14.01 -8.41 4.77
CA GLY A 54 13.87 -7.80 6.09
C GLY A 54 14.42 -8.67 7.21
N ARG A 55 15.44 -9.50 6.96
CA ARG A 55 16.11 -10.30 8.00
C ARG A 55 17.28 -9.58 8.65
N LYS A 56 17.78 -8.51 8.02
CA LYS A 56 18.87 -7.66 8.54
C LYS A 56 18.48 -6.19 8.48
N GLU A 57 18.99 -5.43 9.43
CA GLU A 57 19.04 -3.97 9.36
C GLU A 57 20.24 -3.60 8.46
N GLY A 58 20.01 -2.74 7.47
CA GLY A 58 21.07 -2.13 6.68
C GLY A 58 21.58 -0.87 7.38
N SER A 59 22.90 -0.63 7.37
CA SER A 59 23.41 0.69 7.75
C SER A 59 22.98 1.73 6.72
N SER A 60 23.02 3.02 7.10
CA SER A 60 22.71 4.11 6.18
C SER A 60 23.60 4.09 4.93
N GLU A 61 24.88 3.74 5.07
CA GLU A 61 25.83 3.60 3.96
C GLU A 61 25.48 2.44 3.03
N VAL A 62 25.05 1.30 3.59
CA VAL A 62 24.59 0.15 2.79
C VAL A 62 23.32 0.52 2.02
N LEU A 63 22.35 1.16 2.68
CA LEU A 63 21.11 1.56 2.03
C LEU A 63 21.38 2.55 0.89
N ALA A 64 22.26 3.53 1.11
CA ALA A 64 22.69 4.46 0.07
C ALA A 64 23.35 3.71 -1.11
N ALA A 65 24.30 2.81 -0.84
CA ALA A 65 24.99 2.06 -1.89
C ALA A 65 24.03 1.17 -2.73
N VAL A 66 23.02 0.56 -2.08
CA VAL A 66 22.01 -0.24 -2.80
C VAL A 66 21.05 0.66 -3.60
N CYS A 67 20.69 1.84 -3.06
CA CYS A 67 19.89 2.83 -3.80
C CYS A 67 20.65 3.31 -5.06
N ASP A 68 21.92 3.69 -4.90
CA ASP A 68 22.78 4.10 -6.01
C ASP A 68 22.91 2.99 -7.06
N ALA A 69 23.14 1.75 -6.62
CA ALA A 69 23.20 0.59 -7.51
C ALA A 69 21.91 0.37 -8.29
N LEU A 70 20.75 0.72 -7.72
CA LEU A 70 19.43 0.63 -8.36
C LEU A 70 19.04 1.91 -9.12
N GLY A 71 19.88 2.96 -9.12
CA GLY A 71 19.52 4.26 -9.70
C GLY A 71 18.30 4.89 -9.02
N LEU A 72 18.16 4.68 -7.71
CA LEU A 72 17.06 5.16 -6.89
C LEU A 72 17.56 6.26 -5.94
N GLU A 73 16.83 7.36 -5.82
CA GLU A 73 17.11 8.36 -4.79
C GLU A 73 16.63 7.87 -3.42
N LEU A 74 17.36 8.14 -2.34
CA LEU A 74 16.95 7.75 -0.99
C LEU A 74 15.58 8.34 -0.59
N SER A 75 15.26 9.54 -1.08
CA SER A 75 13.94 10.16 -0.87
C SER A 75 12.80 9.35 -1.49
N ASP A 76 13.04 8.72 -2.64
CA ASP A 76 12.04 7.92 -3.35
C ASP A 76 11.82 6.59 -2.64
N LEU A 77 12.89 5.96 -2.14
CA LEU A 77 12.80 4.79 -1.25
C LEU A 77 11.92 5.11 -0.04
N LEU A 78 12.23 6.19 0.68
CA LEU A 78 11.45 6.58 1.87
C LEU A 78 10.01 6.98 1.52
N GLY A 79 9.80 7.56 0.33
CA GLY A 79 8.48 7.87 -0.22
C GLY A 79 7.63 6.62 -0.42
N ALA A 80 8.20 5.59 -1.05
CA ALA A 80 7.55 4.30 -1.26
C ALA A 80 7.29 3.57 0.06
N VAL A 81 8.25 3.57 1.00
CA VAL A 81 8.06 2.98 2.34
C VAL A 81 6.92 3.67 3.08
N ARG A 82 6.85 5.01 3.03
CA ARG A 82 5.73 5.77 3.61
C ARG A 82 4.40 5.36 2.98
N HIS A 83 4.35 5.28 1.66
CA HIS A 83 3.15 4.86 0.94
C HIS A 83 2.69 3.48 1.40
N ASP A 84 3.58 2.50 1.41
CA ASP A 84 3.25 1.14 1.85
C ASP A 84 2.83 1.08 3.32
N LEU A 85 3.41 1.91 4.20
CA LEU A 85 3.03 1.98 5.60
C LEU A 85 1.62 2.53 5.79
N VAL A 86 1.21 3.50 4.96
CA VAL A 86 -0.16 4.03 4.94
C VAL A 86 -1.14 2.98 4.42
N GLU A 87 -0.79 2.25 3.36
CA GLU A 87 -1.62 1.16 2.83
C GLU A 87 -1.75 -0.01 3.81
N HIS A 88 -0.70 -0.35 4.56
CA HIS A 88 -0.75 -1.36 5.62
C HIS A 88 -1.69 -0.96 6.77
N ARG A 89 -1.96 0.34 6.94
CA ARG A 89 -2.96 0.84 7.91
C ARG A 89 -4.38 0.80 7.37
N ALA A 90 -4.62 0.48 6.09
CA ALA A 90 -5.96 0.36 5.56
C ALA A 90 -6.73 -0.69 6.37
N THR A 91 -7.75 -0.21 7.09
CA THR A 91 -8.56 -1.04 7.97
C THR A 91 -9.28 -2.09 7.12
N VAL A 92 -9.07 -3.37 7.41
CA VAL A 92 -9.88 -4.43 6.80
C VAL A 92 -11.28 -4.33 7.40
N ILE A 93 -12.18 -3.71 6.65
CA ILE A 93 -13.59 -3.67 7.01
C ILE A 93 -14.18 -5.03 6.65
N ARG A 94 -14.74 -5.70 7.65
CA ARG A 94 -15.51 -6.93 7.48
C ARG A 94 -16.61 -6.70 6.43
N LEU A 95 -16.70 -7.56 5.41
CA LEU A 95 -17.60 -7.33 4.26
C LEU A 95 -19.08 -7.32 4.68
N ASP A 96 -19.44 -8.06 5.73
CA ASP A 96 -20.72 -8.01 6.43
C ASP A 96 -21.02 -6.60 6.98
N THR A 97 -20.03 -5.91 7.55
CA THR A 97 -20.16 -4.52 8.01
C THR A 97 -20.44 -3.58 6.85
N VAL A 98 -19.71 -3.70 5.74
CA VAL A 98 -19.96 -2.88 4.52
C VAL A 98 -21.36 -3.13 3.96
N ARG A 99 -21.82 -4.38 3.93
CA ARG A 99 -23.16 -4.75 3.46
C ARG A 99 -24.26 -4.22 4.37
N ALA A 100 -24.06 -4.20 5.69
CA ALA A 100 -25.02 -3.64 6.63
C ALA A 100 -25.15 -2.12 6.49
N LEU A 101 -24.04 -1.41 6.27
CA LEU A 101 -24.02 0.03 6.02
C LEU A 101 -24.69 0.41 4.70
N ARG A 102 -24.45 -0.35 3.60
CA ARG A 102 -25.13 -0.12 2.32
C ARG A 102 -26.65 -0.34 2.38
N ARG A 103 -27.13 -1.25 3.23
CA ARG A 103 -28.58 -1.44 3.45
C ARG A 103 -29.24 -0.27 4.19
N ARG A 104 -28.46 0.53 4.92
CA ARG A 104 -28.91 1.73 5.62
C ARG A 104 -28.88 2.99 4.77
N ASP A 105 -28.53 2.91 3.50
CA ASP A 105 -28.59 4.04 2.57
C ASP A 105 -29.92 3.97 1.79
N PRO A 106 -31.02 4.56 2.30
CA PRO A 106 -32.20 4.74 1.48
C PRO A 106 -31.81 5.79 0.46
N VAL A 107 -31.56 5.37 -0.77
CA VAL A 107 -31.46 6.24 -1.94
C VAL A 107 -32.53 7.32 -1.81
N ARG A 108 -32.12 8.54 -1.48
CA ARG A 108 -32.96 9.74 -1.52
C ARG A 108 -33.34 9.91 -2.97
N ARG A 109 -34.51 9.39 -3.37
CA ARG A 109 -35.07 9.62 -4.70
C ARG A 109 -35.27 11.14 -4.86
N PRO A 110 -34.75 11.78 -5.92
CA PRO A 110 -35.22 13.10 -6.29
C PRO A 110 -36.71 12.97 -6.63
N SER A 111 -37.54 13.82 -6.03
CA SER A 111 -38.96 13.95 -6.34
C SER A 111 -39.12 14.40 -7.79
N ALA A 112 -39.41 13.45 -8.68
CA ALA A 112 -39.77 13.74 -10.06
C ALA A 112 -41.25 14.16 -10.13
N GLY A 113 -41.49 15.23 -10.89
CA GLY A 113 -42.69 16.03 -10.94
C GLY A 113 -43.99 15.27 -11.18
N ARG A 114 -45.04 15.73 -10.50
CA ARG A 114 -46.41 15.56 -10.96
C ARG A 114 -46.64 16.65 -12.00
N GLY A 115 -46.76 16.22 -13.26
CA GLY A 115 -47.07 17.08 -14.40
C GLY A 115 -48.38 17.82 -14.16
N GLY A 116 -48.34 19.13 -14.33
CA GLY A 116 -49.50 19.92 -14.71
C GLY A 116 -49.54 19.95 -16.23
N ASP A 117 -50.60 19.39 -16.80
CA ASP A 117 -50.85 19.37 -18.23
C ASP A 117 -51.03 20.80 -18.77
N VAL A 118 -50.32 21.13 -19.86
CA VAL A 118 -50.57 22.34 -20.66
C VAL A 118 -51.13 21.86 -22.00
N LEU A 119 -52.43 22.10 -22.23
CA LEU A 119 -53.12 21.82 -23.48
C LEU A 119 -53.08 23.08 -24.37
N LEU A 120 -52.55 22.96 -25.59
CA LEU A 120 -52.55 24.05 -26.59
C LEU A 120 -53.86 24.04 -27.40
N LEU A 121 -54.51 25.21 -27.43
CA LEU A 121 -55.72 25.73 -28.12
C LEU A 121 -56.28 25.02 -29.38
N ALA A 122 -57.62 25.08 -29.53
CA ALA A 122 -58.28 25.56 -30.77
C ALA A 122 -59.78 25.91 -30.57
N ALA A 123 -60.18 27.02 -31.22
CA ALA A 123 -61.52 27.60 -31.47
C ALA A 123 -62.25 28.33 -30.32
#